data_AF-A0A3D1HL13-F1
#
_entry.id   AF-A0A3D1HL13-F1
#
_cell.length_a   1.000
_cell.length_b   1.000
_cell.length_c   1.000
_cell.angle_alpha   90.00
_cell.angle_beta   90.00
_cell.angle_gamma   90.00
#
_symmetry.space_group_name_H-M   'P 1'
#
loop_
_entity.id
_entity.type
_entity.pdbx_description
1 polymer ?
#
loop_
_entity_poly.entity_id
_entity_poly.type
_entity_poly.pdbx_seq_one_letter_code
_entity_poly.pdbx_strand_id
1 'polypeptide(L)'
;MKSQENTAGVLAKQTNWEELYFYQKADVVYQLSYAFCNRFIHLYKDRTRDQIIQAARSCKQNIVEGLADGVTSTEMQLKLLNVARASLKELREDFEDYLKSRHLNYYVTGSEKYDFMLNYCRFHNKLSDYEQFFQTWSDEEMCNYALTLCHMIDKMMMSFMKKLENEFIREGGIRERMHRARTGYRNEQDSKLKQLEDKCKRLEESLSILQAESNKWKVAYYDLRERALKAYNRQQEEIATLKRRLKGEE
;
A
#
# COMPACT_ATOMS: atom_id res chain seq x y z
N MET A 1 -14.55 1.26 23.94
CA MET A 1 -13.30 0.97 23.21
C MET A 1 -13.66 0.70 21.75
N LYS A 2 -13.45 1.67 20.85
CA LYS A 2 -13.64 1.46 19.42
C LYS A 2 -12.47 0.62 18.91
N SER A 3 -12.73 -0.59 18.44
CA SER A 3 -11.77 -1.39 17.70
C SER A 3 -11.41 -0.62 16.42
N GLN A 4 -10.18 -0.13 16.35
CA GLN A 4 -9.61 0.35 15.10
C GLN A 4 -9.58 -0.82 14.12
N GLU A 5 -10.48 -0.79 13.14
CA GLU A 5 -10.37 -1.63 11.95
C GLU A 5 -9.07 -1.22 11.24
N ASN A 6 -8.03 -2.01 11.44
CA ASN A 6 -6.80 -1.88 10.67
C ASN A 6 -7.09 -2.49 9.29
N THR A 7 -7.82 -1.76 8.44
CA THR A 7 -7.96 -2.08 7.02
C THR A 7 -6.59 -1.91 6.38
N ALA A 8 -5.80 -2.98 6.38
CA ALA A 8 -4.62 -3.08 5.53
C ALA A 8 -5.08 -2.84 4.10
N GLY A 9 -4.80 -1.65 3.57
CA GLY A 9 -5.21 -1.25 2.23
C GLY A 9 -4.67 -2.26 1.23
N VAL A 10 -5.56 -2.89 0.47
CA VAL A 10 -5.17 -3.89 -0.55
C VAL A 10 -4.42 -3.23 -1.71
N LEU A 11 -4.69 -1.94 -1.94
CA LEU A 11 -3.97 -1.11 -2.87
C LEU A 11 -2.61 -0.74 -2.29
N ALA A 12 -1.55 -0.94 -3.07
CA ALA A 12 -0.23 -0.46 -2.72
C ALA A 12 -0.29 1.08 -2.61
N LYS A 13 0.42 1.64 -1.62
CA LYS A 13 0.61 3.10 -1.56
C LYS A 13 1.35 3.53 -2.84
N GLN A 14 0.82 4.54 -3.51
CA GLN A 14 1.48 5.14 -4.66
C GLN A 14 2.84 5.68 -4.21
N THR A 15 3.92 5.19 -4.84
CA THR A 15 5.25 5.73 -4.63
C THR A 15 5.31 7.11 -5.26
N ASN A 16 5.64 8.13 -4.48
CA ASN A 16 5.91 9.45 -5.03
C ASN A 16 7.19 9.39 -5.87
N TRP A 17 7.05 9.38 -7.19
CA TRP A 17 8.19 9.27 -8.11
C TRP A 17 9.15 10.45 -7.98
N GLU A 18 8.66 11.62 -7.57
CA GLU A 18 9.49 12.82 -7.39
C GLU A 18 10.53 12.66 -6.28
N GLU A 19 10.31 11.74 -5.34
CA GLU A 19 11.25 11.40 -4.27
C GLU A 19 12.28 10.35 -4.69
N LEU A 20 12.07 9.65 -5.81
CA LEU A 20 13.00 8.62 -6.28
C LEU A 20 14.21 9.26 -6.93
N TYR A 21 15.39 9.04 -6.35
CA TYR A 21 16.64 9.60 -6.85
C TYR A 21 16.95 9.23 -8.31
N PHE A 22 16.56 8.04 -8.79
CA PHE A 22 16.76 7.69 -10.20
C PHE A 22 15.83 8.48 -11.13
N TYR A 23 14.63 8.85 -10.69
CA TYR A 23 13.75 9.75 -11.43
C TYR A 23 14.29 11.18 -11.43
N GLN A 24 14.74 11.67 -10.27
CA GLN A 24 15.36 13.00 -10.17
C GLN A 24 16.56 13.12 -11.14
N LYS A 25 17.43 12.10 -11.17
CA LYS A 25 18.54 12.03 -12.12
C LYS A 25 18.09 11.91 -13.57
N ALA A 26 17.03 11.14 -13.86
CA ALA A 26 16.47 11.07 -15.21
C ALA A 26 15.93 12.42 -15.69
N ASP A 27 15.37 13.24 -14.80
CA ASP A 27 14.99 14.62 -15.10
C ASP A 27 16.21 15.51 -15.38
N VAL A 28 17.27 15.42 -14.56
CA VAL A 28 18.55 16.10 -14.85
C VAL A 28 19.06 15.73 -16.23
N VAL A 29 19.10 14.44 -16.56
CA VAL A 29 19.60 13.95 -17.85
C VAL A 29 18.74 14.47 -19.01
N TYR A 30 17.42 14.54 -18.87
CA TYR A 30 16.55 15.14 -19.89
C TYR A 30 16.87 16.61 -20.16
N GLN A 31 17.00 17.42 -19.10
CA GLN A 31 17.33 18.84 -19.25
C GLN A 31 18.75 19.06 -19.77
N LEU A 32 19.70 18.24 -19.31
CA LEU A 32 21.07 18.22 -19.82
C LEU A 32 21.09 17.91 -21.31
N SER A 33 20.39 16.85 -21.74
CA SER A 33 20.26 16.47 -23.16
C SER A 33 19.69 17.60 -24.00
N TYR A 34 18.66 18.29 -23.50
CA TYR A 34 18.08 19.45 -24.19
C TYR A 34 19.08 20.59 -24.33
N ALA A 35 19.78 20.97 -23.26
CA ALA A 35 20.80 22.00 -23.28
C ALA A 35 21.99 21.63 -24.19
N PHE A 36 22.45 20.38 -24.13
CA PHE A 36 23.49 19.83 -24.98
C PHE A 36 23.12 19.93 -26.46
N CYS A 37 21.93 19.44 -26.83
CA CYS A 37 21.44 19.51 -28.20
C CYS A 37 21.25 20.94 -28.71
N ASN A 38 20.91 21.90 -27.85
CA ASN A 38 20.82 23.31 -28.22
C ASN A 38 22.18 23.95 -28.47
N ARG A 39 23.23 23.53 -27.75
CA ARG A 39 24.56 24.15 -27.81
C ARG A 39 25.47 23.50 -28.86
N PHE A 40 25.39 22.17 -29.00
CA PHE A 40 26.43 21.41 -29.70
C PHE A 40 25.91 20.61 -30.91
N ILE A 41 24.58 20.46 -31.06
CA ILE A 41 23.98 19.76 -32.21
C ILE A 41 23.29 20.75 -33.14
N HIS A 42 23.66 20.73 -34.42
CA HIS A 42 23.15 21.67 -35.41
C HIS A 42 21.65 21.43 -35.71
N LEU A 43 20.84 22.48 -35.57
CA LEU A 43 19.37 22.42 -35.62
C LEU A 43 18.79 21.74 -36.88
N TYR A 44 19.37 22.01 -38.04
CA TYR A 44 18.76 21.65 -39.33
C TYR A 44 19.39 20.46 -40.06
N LYS A 45 20.39 19.79 -39.45
CA LYS A 45 21.20 18.80 -40.19
C LYS A 45 21.29 17.44 -39.52
N ASP A 46 20.76 17.28 -38.31
CA ASP A 46 21.06 16.10 -37.51
C ASP A 46 19.83 15.47 -36.86
N ARG A 47 19.42 14.30 -37.36
CA ARG A 47 18.37 13.45 -36.76
C ARG A 47 18.77 13.02 -35.35
N THR A 48 20.06 13.04 -35.03
CA THR A 48 20.60 12.72 -33.69
C THR A 48 20.06 13.66 -32.62
N ARG A 49 19.75 14.92 -32.95
CA ARG A 49 19.13 15.85 -31.98
C ARG A 49 17.81 15.30 -31.45
N ASP A 50 16.91 14.91 -32.34
CA ASP A 50 15.60 14.41 -31.97
C ASP A 50 15.70 13.05 -31.27
N GLN A 51 16.64 12.20 -31.69
CA GLN A 51 16.89 10.90 -31.07
C GLN A 51 17.33 11.06 -29.60
N ILE A 52 18.33 11.89 -29.32
CA ILE A 52 18.82 12.15 -27.95
C ILE A 52 17.70 12.70 -27.07
N ILE A 53 16.97 13.72 -27.54
CA ILE A 53 15.91 14.35 -26.76
C ILE A 53 14.76 13.37 -26.50
N GLN A 54 14.36 12.59 -27.50
CA GLN A 54 13.28 11.62 -27.36
C GLN A 54 13.66 10.43 -26.49
N ALA A 55 14.89 9.92 -26.58
CA ALA A 55 15.37 8.85 -25.72
C ALA A 55 15.37 9.29 -24.25
N ALA A 56 15.88 10.49 -23.94
CA ALA A 56 15.85 11.05 -22.60
C ALA A 56 14.42 11.30 -22.08
N ARG A 57 13.55 11.86 -22.92
CA ARG A 57 12.13 12.08 -22.59
C ARG A 57 11.42 10.76 -22.32
N SER A 58 11.58 9.79 -23.21
CA SER A 58 10.99 8.46 -23.12
C SER A 58 11.39 7.76 -21.83
N CYS A 59 12.67 7.82 -21.46
CA CYS A 59 13.16 7.27 -20.20
C CYS A 59 12.39 7.80 -18.99
N LYS A 60 12.33 9.14 -18.84
CA LYS A 60 11.64 9.79 -17.72
C LYS A 60 10.13 9.50 -17.72
N GLN A 61 9.47 9.56 -18.88
CA GLN A 61 8.02 9.33 -18.98
C GLN A 61 7.63 7.91 -18.62
N ASN A 62 8.36 6.91 -19.13
CA ASN A 62 8.09 5.51 -18.80
C ASN A 62 8.33 5.19 -17.30
N ILE A 63 9.22 5.94 -16.61
CA ILE A 63 9.34 5.85 -15.15
C ILE A 63 8.05 6.34 -14.47
N VAL A 64 7.53 7.50 -14.88
CA VAL A 64 6.30 8.08 -14.30
C VAL A 64 5.11 7.17 -14.56
N GLU A 65 4.90 6.77 -15.80
CA GLU A 65 3.82 5.86 -16.21
C GLU A 65 3.93 4.53 -15.45
N GLY A 66 5.14 3.95 -15.36
CA GLY A 66 5.36 2.69 -14.65
C GLY A 66 5.03 2.76 -13.16
N LEU A 67 5.29 3.90 -12.52
CA LEU A 67 5.00 4.10 -11.09
C LEU A 67 3.52 4.44 -10.84
N ALA A 68 2.88 5.18 -11.75
CA ALA A 68 1.45 5.46 -11.68
C ALA A 68 0.61 4.20 -11.93
N ASP A 69 0.91 3.46 -12.99
CA ASP A 69 0.16 2.25 -13.37
C ASP A 69 0.47 1.05 -12.49
N GLY A 70 1.66 1.03 -11.85
CA GLY A 70 2.09 -0.01 -10.92
C GLY A 70 1.18 -0.20 -9.70
N VAL A 71 0.36 0.80 -9.38
CA VAL A 71 -0.69 0.69 -8.36
C VAL A 71 -1.74 -0.36 -8.73
N THR A 72 -1.93 -0.60 -10.03
CA THR A 72 -2.95 -1.51 -10.57
C THR A 72 -2.37 -2.79 -11.20
N SER A 73 -1.13 -2.75 -11.70
CA SER A 73 -0.48 -3.91 -12.30
C SER A 73 1.05 -3.87 -12.14
N THR A 74 1.59 -4.81 -11.36
CA THR A 74 3.05 -5.01 -11.22
C THR A 74 3.69 -5.44 -12.54
N GLU A 75 2.98 -6.20 -13.38
CA GLU A 75 3.46 -6.60 -14.70
C GLU A 75 3.66 -5.38 -15.61
N MET A 76 2.67 -4.48 -15.65
CA MET A 76 2.75 -3.26 -16.46
C MET A 76 3.87 -2.33 -15.97
N GLN A 77 4.00 -2.19 -14.65
CA GLN A 77 5.10 -1.45 -14.05
C GLN A 77 6.47 -1.99 -14.47
N LEU A 78 6.69 -3.30 -14.36
CA LEU A 78 7.96 -3.91 -14.78
C LEU A 78 8.21 -3.74 -16.28
N LYS A 79 7.17 -3.83 -17.11
CA LYS A 79 7.27 -3.59 -18.55
C LYS A 79 7.68 -2.16 -18.87
N LEU A 80 7.01 -1.16 -18.30
CA LEU A 80 7.33 0.26 -18.53
C LEU A 80 8.72 0.62 -17.99
N LEU A 81 9.11 0.09 -16.83
CA LEU A 81 10.47 0.28 -16.31
C LEU A 81 11.53 -0.34 -17.23
N ASN A 82 11.25 -1.48 -17.87
CA ASN A 82 12.14 -2.03 -18.89
C ASN A 82 12.23 -1.14 -20.13
N VAL A 83 11.13 -0.54 -20.59
CA VAL A 83 11.13 0.42 -21.70
C VAL A 83 11.96 1.66 -21.33
N ALA A 84 11.80 2.18 -20.11
CA ALA A 84 12.62 3.29 -19.61
C ALA A 84 14.13 2.97 -19.64
N ARG A 85 14.52 1.75 -19.25
CA ARG A 85 15.92 1.29 -19.32
C ARG A 85 16.42 1.15 -20.75
N ALA A 86 15.58 0.66 -21.67
CA ALA A 86 15.94 0.58 -23.09
C ALA A 86 16.21 1.98 -23.66
N SER A 87 15.33 2.95 -23.41
CA SER A 87 15.54 4.35 -23.84
C SER A 87 16.77 4.99 -23.18
N LEU A 88 17.07 4.66 -21.93
CA LEU A 88 18.29 5.13 -21.26
C LEU A 88 19.56 4.55 -21.90
N LYS A 89 19.50 3.30 -22.34
CA LYS A 89 20.62 2.64 -23.05
C LYS A 89 20.86 3.30 -24.41
N GLU A 90 19.80 3.57 -25.17
CA GLU A 90 19.90 4.33 -26.44
C GLU A 90 20.55 5.69 -26.22
N LEU A 91 20.07 6.45 -25.22
CA LEU A 91 20.64 7.74 -24.88
C LEU A 91 22.14 7.67 -24.52
N ARG A 92 22.53 6.63 -23.78
CA ARG A 92 23.92 6.40 -23.42
C ARG A 92 24.77 6.13 -24.66
N GLU A 93 24.28 5.30 -25.57
CA GLU A 93 24.95 5.02 -26.84
C GLU A 93 25.11 6.30 -27.68
N ASP A 94 24.10 7.17 -27.75
CA ASP A 94 24.19 8.46 -28.44
C ASP A 94 25.32 9.36 -27.87
N PHE A 95 25.44 9.46 -26.55
CA PHE A 95 26.52 10.23 -25.92
C PHE A 95 27.90 9.58 -26.11
N GLU A 96 27.99 8.25 -26.06
CA GLU A 96 29.23 7.54 -26.36
C GLU A 96 29.67 7.77 -27.82
N ASP A 97 28.74 7.71 -28.76
CA ASP A 97 29.01 7.91 -30.18
C ASP A 97 29.36 9.37 -30.48
N TYR A 98 28.77 10.33 -29.77
CA TYR A 98 29.19 11.74 -29.84
C TYR A 98 30.65 11.92 -29.44
N LEU A 99 31.08 11.34 -28.30
CA LEU A 99 32.47 11.42 -27.84
C LEU A 99 33.43 10.74 -28.85
N LYS A 100 33.10 9.53 -29.30
CA LYS A 100 33.92 8.76 -30.26
C LYS A 100 34.07 9.49 -31.59
N SER A 101 32.97 9.96 -32.18
CA SER A 101 32.95 10.60 -33.50
C SER A 101 33.71 11.93 -33.54
N ARG A 102 33.91 12.58 -32.39
CA ARG A 102 34.61 13.86 -32.25
C ARG A 102 35.97 13.75 -31.57
N HIS A 103 36.44 12.53 -31.30
CA HIS A 103 37.73 12.25 -30.65
C HIS A 103 37.88 12.95 -29.29
N LEU A 104 36.77 13.04 -28.53
CA LEU A 104 36.75 13.58 -27.17
C LEU A 104 37.06 12.49 -26.14
N ASN A 105 37.49 12.90 -24.94
CA ASN A 105 37.95 11.96 -23.93
C ASN A 105 36.81 11.42 -23.07
N TYR A 106 36.90 10.14 -22.75
CA TYR A 106 36.15 9.54 -21.66
C TYR A 106 36.84 9.84 -20.33
N TYR A 107 36.04 10.18 -19.32
CA TYR A 107 36.52 10.28 -17.95
C TYR A 107 36.64 8.87 -17.40
N VAL A 108 37.88 8.47 -17.13
CA VAL A 108 38.21 7.12 -16.67
C VAL A 108 38.70 7.14 -15.23
N THR A 109 38.47 6.02 -14.54
CA THR A 109 38.94 5.78 -13.17
C THR A 109 40.42 6.11 -13.02
N GLY A 110 40.76 6.86 -11.96
CA GLY A 110 42.13 7.29 -11.67
C GLY A 110 42.50 8.68 -12.21
N SER A 111 41.58 9.35 -12.92
CA SER A 111 41.72 10.78 -13.24
C SER A 111 40.97 11.65 -12.24
N GLU A 112 41.55 12.79 -11.87
CA GLU A 112 40.94 13.75 -10.95
C GLU A 112 39.56 14.23 -11.44
N LYS A 113 39.42 14.44 -12.76
CA LYS A 113 38.14 14.80 -13.41
C LYS A 113 37.08 13.73 -13.20
N TYR A 114 37.43 12.46 -13.35
CA TYR A 114 36.50 11.36 -13.14
C TYR A 114 36.06 11.27 -11.68
N ASP A 115 37.00 11.34 -10.73
CA ASP A 115 36.68 11.22 -9.31
C ASP A 115 35.82 12.38 -8.82
N PHE A 116 36.10 13.60 -9.29
CA PHE A 116 35.26 14.77 -9.02
C PHE A 116 33.85 14.60 -9.57
N MET A 117 33.71 14.29 -10.87
CA MET A 117 32.42 14.07 -11.52
C MET A 117 31.61 12.95 -10.82
N LEU A 118 32.26 11.82 -10.54
CA LEU A 118 31.63 10.67 -9.92
C LEU A 118 31.11 11.00 -8.52
N ASN A 119 31.91 11.69 -7.70
CA ASN A 119 31.49 12.13 -6.38
C ASN A 119 30.36 13.17 -6.47
N TYR A 120 30.47 14.14 -7.39
CA TYR A 120 29.41 15.12 -7.60
C TYR A 120 28.08 14.44 -7.93
N CYS A 121 28.09 13.54 -8.91
CA CYS A 121 26.90 12.79 -9.31
C CYS A 121 26.37 11.82 -8.25
N ARG A 122 27.18 11.39 -7.27
CA ARG A 122 26.69 10.54 -6.17
C ARG A 122 25.83 11.30 -5.18
N PHE A 123 26.16 12.56 -4.89
CA PHE A 123 25.53 13.34 -3.83
C PHE A 123 24.49 14.35 -4.33
N HIS A 124 24.46 14.64 -5.62
CA HIS A 124 23.51 15.56 -6.24
C HIS A 124 22.55 14.81 -7.15
N ASN A 125 21.26 15.13 -7.05
CA ASN A 125 20.20 14.42 -7.78
C ASN A 125 19.27 15.38 -8.52
N LYS A 126 19.20 16.64 -8.09
CA LYS A 126 18.16 17.57 -8.52
C LYS A 126 18.67 18.47 -9.63
N LEU A 127 17.77 18.91 -10.50
CA LEU A 127 18.10 19.85 -11.57
C LEU A 127 18.82 21.11 -11.08
N SER A 128 18.41 21.65 -9.93
CA SER A 128 19.01 22.84 -9.31
C SER A 128 20.51 22.72 -9.07
N ASP A 129 21.01 21.50 -8.89
CA ASP A 129 22.43 21.25 -8.65
C ASP A 129 23.23 21.44 -9.95
N TYR A 130 22.63 21.06 -11.09
CA TYR A 130 23.30 20.95 -12.39
C TYR A 130 23.07 22.13 -13.34
N GLU A 131 21.91 22.78 -13.26
CA GLU A 131 21.43 23.76 -14.25
C GLU A 131 22.44 24.89 -14.50
N GLN A 132 23.10 25.36 -13.45
CA GLN A 132 24.13 26.40 -13.52
C GLN A 132 25.32 26.03 -14.43
N PHE A 133 25.62 24.73 -14.59
CA PHE A 133 26.74 24.27 -15.39
C PHE A 133 26.39 24.05 -16.86
N PHE A 134 25.11 23.97 -17.22
CA PHE A 134 24.67 23.63 -18.57
C PHE A 134 25.11 24.64 -19.63
N GLN A 135 25.44 25.87 -19.24
CA GLN A 135 25.98 26.90 -20.14
C GLN A 135 27.50 27.01 -20.10
N THR A 136 28.16 26.48 -19.05
CA THR A 136 29.60 26.62 -18.85
C THR A 136 30.38 25.38 -19.29
N TRP A 137 29.81 24.20 -19.12
CA TRP A 137 30.45 22.95 -19.51
C TRP A 137 30.69 22.89 -21.01
N SER A 138 31.82 22.30 -21.37
CA SER A 138 32.11 21.84 -22.72
C SER A 138 31.21 20.66 -23.11
N ASP A 139 31.21 20.31 -24.40
CA ASP A 139 30.53 19.12 -24.89
C ASP A 139 31.12 17.84 -24.29
N GLU A 140 32.45 17.75 -24.15
CA GLU A 140 33.13 16.66 -23.45
C GLU A 140 32.62 16.49 -22.01
N GLU A 141 32.53 17.58 -21.25
CA GLU A 141 32.04 17.54 -19.86
C GLU A 141 30.56 17.10 -19.81
N MET A 142 29.69 17.72 -20.61
CA MET A 142 28.26 17.37 -20.63
C MET A 142 28.04 15.90 -20.96
N CYS A 143 28.75 15.38 -21.97
CA CYS A 143 28.70 13.96 -22.34
C CYS A 143 29.14 13.05 -21.18
N ASN A 144 30.27 13.33 -20.54
CA ASN A 144 30.78 12.49 -19.44
C ASN A 144 29.84 12.49 -18.22
N TYR A 145 29.26 13.65 -17.88
CA TYR A 145 28.25 13.74 -16.82
C TYR A 145 26.97 12.98 -17.20
N ALA A 146 26.50 13.10 -18.44
CA ALA A 146 25.33 12.37 -18.92
C ALA A 146 25.54 10.86 -18.87
N LEU A 147 26.68 10.35 -19.34
CA LEU A 147 27.04 8.93 -19.28
C LEU A 147 27.07 8.42 -17.84
N THR A 148 27.71 9.17 -16.94
CA THR A 148 27.79 8.83 -15.51
C THR A 148 26.41 8.75 -14.86
N LEU A 149 25.55 9.74 -15.13
CA LEU A 149 24.18 9.74 -14.65
C LEU A 149 23.38 8.57 -15.23
N CYS A 150 23.52 8.25 -16.52
CA CYS A 150 22.86 7.11 -17.15
C CYS A 150 23.25 5.79 -16.46
N HIS A 151 24.53 5.58 -16.17
CA HIS A 151 25.00 4.41 -15.43
C HIS A 151 24.42 4.32 -14.01
N MET A 152 24.33 5.46 -13.30
CA MET A 152 23.73 5.50 -11.97
C MET A 152 22.23 5.18 -12.02
N ILE A 153 21.49 5.81 -12.94
CA ILE A 153 20.06 5.58 -13.13
C ILE A 153 19.80 4.09 -13.43
N ASP A 154 20.52 3.49 -14.38
CA ASP A 154 20.34 2.07 -14.73
C ASP A 154 20.56 1.15 -13.52
N LYS A 155 21.64 1.35 -12.76
CA LYS A 155 21.92 0.56 -11.55
C LYS A 155 20.82 0.70 -10.49
N MET A 156 20.31 1.91 -10.30
CA MET A 156 19.24 2.19 -9.33
C MET A 156 17.92 1.57 -9.78
N MET A 157 17.60 1.66 -11.06
CA MET A 157 16.41 1.03 -11.65
C MET A 157 16.48 -0.49 -11.55
N MET A 158 17.62 -1.12 -11.85
CA MET A 158 17.80 -2.57 -11.65
C MET A 158 17.54 -2.99 -10.20
N SER A 159 18.08 -2.24 -9.24
CA SER A 159 17.88 -2.52 -7.82
C SER A 159 16.41 -2.37 -7.40
N PHE A 160 15.73 -1.35 -7.91
CA PHE A 160 14.31 -1.11 -7.68
C PHE A 160 13.44 -2.21 -8.30
N MET A 161 13.70 -2.60 -9.54
CA MET A 161 12.96 -3.66 -10.22
C MET A 161 13.13 -5.02 -9.53
N LYS A 162 14.35 -5.35 -9.06
CA LYS A 162 14.59 -6.56 -8.28
C LYS A 162 13.78 -6.57 -6.97
N LYS A 163 13.62 -5.41 -6.33
CA LYS A 163 12.75 -5.28 -5.16
C LYS A 163 11.28 -5.54 -5.52
N LEU A 164 10.78 -4.97 -6.61
CA LEU A 164 9.41 -5.21 -7.09
C LEU A 164 9.16 -6.69 -7.43
N GLU A 165 10.13 -7.34 -8.06
CA GLU A 165 10.06 -8.78 -8.36
C GLU A 165 9.97 -9.62 -7.07
N ASN A 166 10.81 -9.33 -6.07
CA ASN A 166 10.76 -10.01 -4.79
C ASN A 166 9.43 -9.77 -4.04
N GLU A 167 8.90 -8.55 -4.10
CA GLU A 167 7.58 -8.21 -3.54
C GLU A 167 6.47 -8.98 -4.25
N PHE A 168 6.53 -9.08 -5.57
CA PHE A 168 5.59 -9.88 -6.36
C PHE A 168 5.63 -11.37 -5.97
N ILE A 169 6.83 -11.96 -5.83
CA ILE A 169 7.00 -13.35 -5.41
C ILE A 169 6.43 -13.59 -4.00
N ARG A 170 6.67 -12.64 -3.07
CA ARG A 170 6.24 -12.79 -1.67
C ARG A 170 4.75 -12.52 -1.46
N GLU A 171 4.20 -11.52 -2.15
CA GLU A 171 2.87 -10.97 -1.88
C GLU A 171 1.85 -11.29 -2.98
N GLY A 172 2.28 -11.87 -4.10
CA GLY A 172 1.44 -12.14 -5.26
C GLY A 172 0.96 -10.86 -5.94
N GLY A 173 0.25 -11.01 -7.06
CA GLY A 173 -0.37 -9.88 -7.77
C GLY A 173 -1.51 -9.23 -6.99
N ILE A 174 -1.96 -8.05 -7.46
CA ILE A 174 -3.09 -7.33 -6.83
C ILE A 174 -4.37 -8.17 -6.78
N ARG A 175 -4.64 -8.97 -7.82
CA ARG A 175 -5.79 -9.89 -7.84
C ARG A 175 -5.71 -10.94 -6.73
N GLU A 176 -4.53 -11.50 -6.50
CA GLU A 176 -4.30 -12.49 -5.45
C GLU A 176 -4.42 -11.85 -4.06
N ARG A 177 -3.87 -10.64 -3.87
CA ARG A 177 -4.04 -9.88 -2.63
C ARG A 177 -5.50 -9.53 -2.36
N MET A 178 -6.24 -9.07 -3.37
CA MET A 178 -7.68 -8.80 -3.29
C MET A 178 -8.48 -10.05 -2.94
N HIS A 179 -8.16 -11.18 -3.57
CA HIS A 179 -8.82 -12.44 -3.29
C HIS A 179 -8.56 -12.89 -1.84
N ARG A 180 -7.29 -12.88 -1.39
CA ARG A 180 -6.94 -13.21 -0.01
C ARG A 180 -7.62 -12.30 1.01
N ALA A 181 -7.64 -10.98 0.76
CA ALA A 181 -8.31 -10.02 1.65
C ALA A 181 -9.83 -10.28 1.72
N ARG A 182 -10.47 -10.52 0.57
CA ARG A 182 -11.90 -10.83 0.49
C ARG A 182 -12.26 -12.14 1.20
N THR A 183 -11.48 -13.19 0.97
CA THR A 183 -11.71 -14.51 1.59
C THR A 183 -11.46 -14.45 3.09
N GLY A 184 -10.41 -13.75 3.54
CA GLY A 184 -10.15 -13.51 4.97
C GLY A 184 -11.31 -12.80 5.67
N TYR A 185 -11.81 -11.71 5.08
CA TYR A 185 -12.97 -10.98 5.61
C TYR A 185 -14.22 -11.86 5.73
N ARG A 186 -14.51 -12.67 4.70
CA ARG A 186 -15.63 -13.61 4.72
C ARG A 186 -15.50 -14.66 5.82
N ASN A 187 -14.32 -15.27 5.95
CA ASN A 187 -14.08 -16.27 6.98
C ASN A 187 -14.22 -15.69 8.39
N GLU A 188 -13.81 -14.43 8.61
CA GLU A 188 -14.00 -13.74 9.88
C GLU A 188 -15.48 -13.47 10.16
N GLN A 189 -16.24 -13.03 9.15
CA GLN A 189 -17.70 -12.88 9.27
C GLN A 189 -18.40 -14.20 9.59
N ASP A 190 -18.04 -15.29 8.89
CA ASP A 190 -18.62 -16.61 9.09
C ASP A 190 -18.29 -17.15 10.49
N SER A 191 -17.05 -16.95 10.96
CA SER A 191 -16.64 -17.31 12.33
C SER A 191 -17.44 -16.54 13.38
N LYS A 192 -17.62 -15.23 13.18
CA LYS A 192 -18.40 -14.37 14.08
C LYS A 192 -19.89 -14.74 14.07
N LEU A 193 -20.45 -15.06 12.91
CA LEU A 193 -21.83 -15.53 12.79
C LEU A 193 -22.02 -16.84 13.57
N LYS A 194 -21.14 -17.81 13.37
CA LYS A 194 -21.18 -19.09 14.10
C LYS A 194 -21.09 -18.89 15.62
N GLN A 195 -20.21 -18.00 16.08
CA GLN A 195 -20.11 -17.65 17.51
C GLN A 195 -21.40 -17.03 18.06
N LEU A 196 -22.09 -16.19 17.26
CA LEU A 196 -23.37 -15.61 17.63
C LEU A 196 -24.49 -16.66 17.66
N GLU A 197 -24.55 -17.56 16.68
CA GLU A 197 -25.49 -18.68 16.64
C GLU A 197 -25.35 -19.59 17.87
N ASP A 198 -24.12 -19.98 18.21
CA ASP A 198 -23.82 -20.79 19.40
C ASP A 198 -24.19 -20.06 20.71
N LYS A 199 -24.10 -18.72 20.73
CA LYS A 199 -24.51 -17.91 21.88
C LYS A 199 -26.03 -17.81 21.98
N CYS A 200 -26.73 -17.61 20.86
CA CYS A 200 -28.19 -17.58 20.81
C CYS A 200 -28.76 -18.90 21.30
N LYS A 201 -28.25 -20.04 20.81
CA LYS A 201 -28.68 -21.37 21.24
C LYS A 201 -28.55 -21.56 22.76
N ARG A 202 -27.41 -21.19 23.34
CA ARG A 202 -27.19 -21.27 24.80
C ARG A 202 -28.14 -20.36 25.60
N LEU A 203 -28.43 -19.17 25.07
CA LEU A 203 -29.37 -18.25 25.69
C LEU A 203 -30.81 -18.78 25.63
N GLU A 204 -31.21 -19.38 24.52
CA GLU A 204 -32.53 -20.03 24.37
C GLU A 204 -32.70 -21.19 25.34
N GLU A 205 -31.69 -22.05 25.47
CA GLU A 205 -31.67 -23.14 26.45
C GLU A 205 -31.79 -22.61 27.89
N SER A 206 -31.02 -21.57 28.24
CA SER A 206 -31.09 -20.93 29.56
C SER A 206 -32.45 -20.29 29.84
N LEU A 207 -33.04 -19.61 28.86
CA LEU A 207 -34.37 -19.01 28.97
C LEU A 207 -35.44 -20.08 29.20
N SER A 208 -35.35 -21.21 28.50
CA SER A 208 -36.28 -22.34 28.68
C SER A 208 -36.21 -22.91 30.10
N ILE A 209 -35.00 -23.11 30.64
CA ILE A 209 -34.80 -23.57 32.02
C ILE A 209 -35.39 -22.57 33.02
N LEU A 210 -35.06 -21.28 32.88
CA LEU A 210 -35.56 -20.23 33.76
C LEU A 210 -37.09 -20.10 33.70
N GLN A 211 -37.70 -20.25 32.51
CA GLN A 211 -39.15 -20.27 32.35
C GLN A 211 -39.78 -21.47 33.07
N ALA A 212 -39.18 -22.66 32.95
CA ALA A 212 -39.66 -23.85 33.64
C ALA A 212 -39.57 -23.70 35.17
N GLU A 213 -38.46 -23.16 35.69
CA GLU A 213 -38.30 -22.86 37.12
C GLU A 213 -39.30 -21.81 37.59
N SER A 214 -39.46 -20.71 36.84
CA SER A 214 -40.44 -19.66 37.15
C SER A 214 -41.87 -20.23 37.23
N ASN A 215 -42.24 -21.11 36.29
CA ASN A 215 -43.54 -21.78 36.31
C ASN A 215 -43.71 -22.70 37.52
N LYS A 216 -42.67 -23.46 37.92
CA LYS A 216 -42.70 -24.27 39.15
C LYS A 216 -42.93 -23.41 40.38
N TRP A 217 -42.19 -22.32 40.52
CA TRP A 217 -42.35 -21.36 41.63
C TRP A 217 -43.74 -20.73 41.64
N LYS A 218 -44.27 -20.38 40.47
CA LYS A 218 -45.63 -19.85 40.32
C LYS A 218 -46.68 -20.84 40.82
N VAL A 219 -46.58 -22.12 40.44
CA VAL A 219 -47.49 -23.18 40.92
C VAL A 219 -47.37 -23.37 42.43
N ALA A 220 -46.15 -23.49 42.95
CA ALA A 220 -45.91 -23.65 44.39
C ALA A 220 -46.45 -22.47 45.21
N TYR A 221 -46.30 -21.24 44.70
CA TYR A 221 -46.88 -20.05 45.31
C TYR A 221 -48.41 -20.10 45.37
N TYR A 222 -49.08 -20.48 44.27
CA TYR A 222 -50.54 -20.56 44.24
C TYR A 222 -51.07 -21.68 45.16
N ASP A 223 -50.43 -22.84 45.18
CA ASP A 223 -50.78 -23.93 46.10
C ASP A 223 -50.64 -23.51 47.57
N LEU A 224 -49.50 -22.89 47.93
CA LEU A 224 -49.27 -22.39 49.28
C LEU A 224 -50.30 -21.33 49.67
N ARG A 225 -50.61 -20.40 48.77
CA ARG A 225 -51.63 -19.37 48.96
C ARG A 225 -53.02 -20.00 49.21
N GLU A 226 -53.38 -21.03 48.45
CA GLU A 226 -54.67 -21.72 48.61
C GLU A 226 -54.74 -22.49 49.94
N ARG A 227 -53.67 -23.21 50.32
CA ARG A 227 -53.58 -23.89 51.62
C ARG A 227 -53.66 -22.91 52.78
N ALA A 228 -52.96 -21.79 52.70
CA ALA A 228 -53.02 -20.74 53.71
C ALA A 228 -54.43 -20.14 53.82
N LEU A 229 -55.11 -19.90 52.70
CA LEU A 229 -56.49 -19.40 52.68
C LEU A 229 -57.47 -20.40 53.29
N LYS A 230 -57.35 -21.69 52.96
CA LYS A 230 -58.17 -22.77 53.56
C LYS A 230 -57.94 -22.88 55.06
N ALA A 231 -56.68 -22.81 55.52
CA ALA A 231 -56.35 -22.84 56.94
C ALA A 231 -56.93 -21.62 57.68
N TYR A 232 -56.79 -20.42 57.10
CA TYR A 232 -57.38 -19.19 57.63
C TYR A 232 -58.90 -19.31 57.76
N ASN A 233 -59.60 -19.77 56.72
CA ASN A 233 -61.05 -19.94 56.75
C ASN A 233 -61.50 -20.95 57.82
N ARG A 234 -60.80 -22.09 57.95
CA ARG A 234 -61.07 -23.07 59.01
C ARG A 234 -60.89 -22.48 60.40
N GLN A 235 -59.81 -21.71 60.62
CA GLN A 235 -59.60 -21.02 61.90
C GLN A 235 -60.71 -20.01 62.19
N GLN A 236 -61.20 -19.28 61.17
CA GLN A 236 -62.34 -18.37 61.34
C GLN A 236 -63.63 -19.12 61.72
N GLU A 237 -63.92 -20.25 61.09
CA GLU A 237 -65.06 -21.11 61.42
C GLU A 237 -64.95 -21.67 62.85
N GLU A 238 -63.77 -22.13 63.24
CA GLU A 238 -63.50 -22.65 64.58
C GLU A 238 -63.66 -21.55 65.65
N ILE A 239 -63.09 -20.37 65.42
CA ILE A 239 -63.29 -19.19 66.28
C ILE A 239 -64.78 -18.84 66.38
N ALA A 240 -65.52 -18.85 65.28
CA ALA A 240 -66.96 -18.57 65.28
C ALA A 240 -67.75 -19.62 66.06
N THR A 241 -67.36 -20.90 65.97
CA THR A 241 -67.99 -22.01 66.70
C THR A 241 -67.69 -21.95 68.20
N LEU A 242 -66.43 -21.68 68.58
CA LEU A 242 -66.04 -21.45 69.98
C LEU A 242 -66.74 -20.24 70.58
N LYS A 243 -66.91 -19.15 69.81
CA LYS A 243 -67.69 -17.98 70.21
C LYS A 243 -69.17 -18.29 70.44
N ARG A 244 -69.78 -19.17 69.63
CA ARG A 244 -71.16 -19.64 69.85
C ARG A 244 -71.29 -20.48 71.12
N ARG A 245 -70.37 -21.43 71.35
CA ARG A 245 -70.31 -22.22 72.60
C ARG A 245 -70.13 -21.34 73.85
N LEU A 246 -69.29 -20.31 73.80
CA LEU A 246 -69.09 -19.37 74.91
C LEU A 246 -70.32 -18.50 75.21
N LYS A 247 -71.25 -18.35 74.26
CA LYS A 247 -72.49 -17.59 74.42
C LYS A 247 -73.70 -18.43 74.86
N GLY A 248 -73.55 -19.75 74.98
CA GLY A 248 -74.61 -20.64 75.48
C GLY A 248 -75.73 -20.94 74.47
N GLU A 249 -75.46 -20.83 73.17
CA GLU A 249 -76.39 -21.14 72.09
C GLU A 249 -75.94 -22.47 71.44
N GLU A 250 -76.69 -23.55 71.66
CA GLU A 250 -76.55 -24.81 70.90
C GLU A 250 -77.25 -24.72 69.54
#